data_AF-A0A7X0AE68-F1
#
_entry.id   AF-A0A7X0AE68-F1
#
_cell.length_a   1.000
_cell.length_b   1.000
_cell.length_c   1.000
_cell.angle_alpha   90.00
_cell.angle_beta   90.00
_cell.angle_gamma   90.00
#
_symmetry.space_group_name_H-M   'P 1'
#
loop_
_entity.id
_entity.type
_entity.pdbx_description
1 polymer ?
#
loop_
_entity_poly.entity_id
_entity_poly.type
_entity_poly.pdbx_seq_one_letter_code
_entity_poly.pdbx_strand_id
1 'polypeptide(L)'
;MKAQYCPKTPIRKIARQLNEAARDIAREIVTTAQYQQSRKDCKKVEMLFAHLKRILRLDRLRLRGLLGAQDEFLLVATAQNLRRMAQWLVPKRERLTHCLFSGLRAAKPEMSTVLPTEI
;
A
#
# COMPACT_ATOMS: atom_id res chain seq x y z
N MET A 1 -50.82 11.63 -1.81
CA MET A 1 -50.52 13.08 -1.91
C MET A 1 -49.04 13.30 -2.24
N LYS A 2 -48.71 13.55 -3.51
CA LYS A 2 -47.51 14.33 -3.90
C LYS A 2 -47.87 15.15 -5.14
N ALA A 3 -48.62 16.21 -4.91
CA ALA A 3 -48.92 17.26 -5.88
C ALA A 3 -48.36 18.62 -5.40
N GLN A 4 -47.25 18.61 -4.65
CA GLN A 4 -46.79 19.80 -3.92
C GLN A 4 -45.52 20.44 -4.45
N TYR A 5 -44.91 19.95 -5.52
CA TYR A 5 -43.78 20.69 -6.11
C TYR A 5 -43.64 20.42 -7.61
N CYS A 6 -44.59 20.94 -8.38
CA CYS A 6 -44.44 21.06 -9.82
C CYS A 6 -43.62 22.33 -10.10
N PRO A 7 -42.39 22.24 -10.65
CA PRO A 7 -41.64 23.43 -11.02
C PRO A 7 -42.46 24.26 -12.02
N LYS A 8 -42.59 25.57 -11.76
CA LYS A 8 -43.45 26.50 -12.53
C LYS A 8 -43.05 26.68 -14.00
N THR A 9 -41.96 26.07 -14.44
CA THR A 9 -41.48 26.13 -15.82
C THR A 9 -41.63 24.74 -16.46
N PRO A 10 -42.13 24.64 -17.71
CA PRO A 10 -42.29 23.36 -18.40
C PRO A 10 -40.93 22.66 -18.62
N ILE A 11 -39.83 23.41 -18.57
CA ILE A 11 -38.47 22.94 -18.73
C ILE A 11 -37.65 23.33 -17.50
N ARG A 12 -36.96 22.35 -16.91
CA ARG A 12 -35.97 22.56 -15.85
C ARG A 12 -34.66 23.01 -16.50
N LYS A 13 -34.22 24.25 -16.22
CA LYS A 13 -32.87 24.70 -16.60
C LYS A 13 -31.86 24.12 -15.60
N ILE A 14 -30.99 23.24 -16.08
CA ILE A 14 -29.86 22.72 -15.29
C ILE A 14 -28.64 23.54 -15.68
N ALA A 15 -28.11 24.32 -14.74
CA ALA A 15 -26.82 25.00 -14.95
C ALA A 15 -25.71 23.93 -14.94
N ARG A 16 -25.24 23.55 -16.13
CA ARG A 16 -24.03 22.72 -16.28
C ARG A 16 -22.80 23.60 -16.18
N GLN A 17 -21.72 23.06 -15.61
CA GLN A 17 -20.45 23.75 -15.58
C GLN A 17 -19.86 23.80 -16.99
N LEU A 18 -19.10 24.85 -17.32
CA LEU A 18 -18.55 25.03 -18.67
C LEU A 18 -17.74 23.82 -19.16
N ASN A 19 -17.02 23.15 -18.25
CA ASN A 19 -16.17 22.00 -18.56
C ASN A 19 -16.82 20.66 -18.22
N GLU A 20 -18.16 20.59 -18.20
CA GLU A 20 -18.87 19.35 -17.83
C GLU A 20 -18.50 18.19 -18.76
N ALA A 21 -18.29 18.45 -20.05
CA ALA A 21 -17.82 17.43 -21.00
C ALA A 21 -16.47 16.81 -20.60
N ALA A 22 -15.52 17.61 -20.11
CA ALA A 22 -14.24 17.10 -19.62
C ALA A 22 -14.40 16.27 -18.33
N ARG A 23 -15.37 16.63 -17.48
CA ARG A 23 -15.70 15.85 -16.28
C ARG A 23 -16.38 14.53 -16.61
N ASP A 24 -17.24 14.50 -17.61
CA ASP A 24 -17.88 13.27 -18.07
C ASP A 24 -16.81 12.28 -18.57
N ILE A 25 -15.85 12.73 -19.37
CA ILE A 25 -14.69 11.92 -19.77
C ILE A 25 -13.91 11.43 -18.54
N ALA A 26 -13.64 12.30 -17.56
CA ALA A 26 -12.94 11.89 -16.34
C ALA A 26 -13.72 10.84 -15.54
N ARG A 27 -15.05 10.95 -15.45
CA ARG A 27 -15.93 9.96 -14.80
C ARG A 27 -15.89 8.62 -15.52
N GLU A 28 -15.93 8.62 -16.85
CA GLU A 28 -15.79 7.41 -17.66
C GLU A 28 -14.44 6.74 -17.41
N ILE A 29 -13.33 7.50 -17.45
CA ILE A 29 -11.97 6.98 -17.18
C ILE A 29 -11.90 6.32 -15.80
N VAL A 30 -12.50 6.92 -14.76
CA VAL A 30 -12.47 6.37 -13.40
C VAL A 30 -13.05 4.96 -13.30
N THR A 31 -14.03 4.63 -14.14
CA THR A 31 -14.65 3.29 -14.17
C THR A 31 -13.79 2.23 -14.85
N THR A 32 -12.79 2.64 -15.63
CA THR A 32 -11.94 1.71 -16.39
C THR A 32 -11.04 0.89 -15.48
N ALA A 33 -10.80 -0.37 -15.87
CA ALA A 33 -9.87 -1.26 -15.16
C ALA A 33 -8.43 -0.72 -15.16
N GLN A 34 -8.01 -0.04 -16.24
CA GLN A 34 -6.69 0.58 -16.35
C GLN A 34 -6.49 1.68 -15.30
N TYR A 35 -7.51 2.53 -15.09
CA TYR A 35 -7.46 3.55 -14.04
C TYR A 35 -7.38 2.92 -12.64
N GLN A 36 -8.15 1.86 -12.39
CA GLN A 36 -8.08 1.14 -11.11
C GLN A 36 -6.68 0.56 -10.86
N GLN A 37 -6.04 0.01 -11.88
CA GLN A 37 -4.68 -0.51 -11.77
C GLN A 37 -3.67 0.62 -11.49
N SER A 38 -3.73 1.70 -12.26
CA SER A 38 -2.91 2.90 -12.04
C SER A 38 -3.05 3.44 -10.60
N ARG A 39 -4.28 3.50 -10.07
CA ARG A 39 -4.55 3.91 -8.68
C ARG A 39 -3.88 3.00 -7.66
N LYS A 40 -3.93 1.68 -7.86
CA LYS A 40 -3.25 0.70 -6.99
C LYS A 40 -1.74 0.89 -7.04
N ASP A 41 -1.18 1.16 -8.21
CA ASP A 41 0.26 1.36 -8.39
C ASP A 41 0.75 2.68 -7.76
N CYS A 42 -0.01 3.77 -7.92
CA CYS A 42 0.24 5.01 -7.18
C CYS A 42 0.20 4.78 -5.67
N LYS A 43 -0.76 3.99 -5.17
CA LYS A 43 -0.85 3.67 -3.74
C LYS A 43 0.37 2.91 -3.24
N LYS A 44 0.92 1.99 -4.03
CA LYS A 44 2.18 1.28 -3.68
C LYS A 44 3.32 2.28 -3.50
N VAL A 45 3.46 3.23 -4.42
CA VAL A 45 4.51 4.28 -4.34
C VAL A 45 4.30 5.17 -3.12
N GLU A 46 3.08 5.66 -2.88
CA GLU A 46 2.75 6.47 -1.70
C GLU A 46 3.13 5.75 -0.39
N MET A 47 2.80 4.46 -0.30
CA MET A 47 3.11 3.65 0.88
C MET A 47 4.60 3.44 1.06
N LEU A 48 5.36 3.30 -0.03
CA LEU A 48 6.83 3.25 0.05
C LEU A 48 7.35 4.54 0.68
N PHE A 49 6.99 5.72 0.15
CA PHE A 49 7.41 7.00 0.73
C PHE A 49 6.98 7.19 2.19
N ALA A 50 5.77 6.74 2.55
CA ALA A 50 5.31 6.76 3.93
C ALA A 50 6.21 5.90 4.85
N HIS A 51 6.61 4.72 4.40
CA HIS A 51 7.55 3.86 5.12
C HIS A 51 8.94 4.49 5.24
N LEU A 52 9.45 5.11 4.16
CA LEU A 52 10.74 5.81 4.18
C LEU A 52 10.76 6.90 5.25
N LYS A 53 9.74 7.76 5.27
CA LYS A 53 9.62 8.83 6.28
C LYS A 53 9.53 8.26 7.70
N ARG A 54 8.68 7.26 7.93
CA ARG A 54 8.46 6.72 9.28
C ARG A 54 9.66 5.94 9.82
N ILE A 55 10.30 5.11 8.99
CA ILE A 55 11.33 4.15 9.43
C ILE A 55 12.71 4.77 9.32
N LEU A 56 13.02 5.38 8.17
CA LEU A 56 14.34 5.92 7.86
C LEU A 56 14.44 7.43 8.14
N ARG A 57 13.36 8.06 8.60
CA ARG A 57 13.30 9.50 8.95
C ARG A 57 13.79 10.40 7.81
N LEU A 58 13.48 10.01 6.58
CA LEU A 58 13.77 10.79 5.37
C LEU A 58 12.76 11.94 5.22
N ASP A 59 12.87 12.93 6.10
CA ASP A 59 12.00 14.11 6.11
C ASP A 59 12.49 15.21 5.16
N ARG A 60 13.81 15.28 4.94
CA ARG A 60 14.47 16.28 4.10
C ARG A 60 15.67 15.66 3.40
N LEU A 61 15.90 16.11 2.16
CA LEU A 61 17.12 15.78 1.44
C LEU A 61 18.29 16.59 2.02
N ARG A 62 19.42 15.93 2.28
CA ARG A 62 20.62 16.53 2.89
C ARG A 62 21.64 16.92 1.83
N LEU A 63 21.75 16.16 0.76
CA LEU A 63 22.59 16.40 -0.40
C LEU A 63 21.90 17.39 -1.34
N ARG A 64 22.67 18.34 -1.86
CA ARG A 64 22.17 19.39 -2.76
C ARG A 64 22.13 18.92 -4.21
N GLY A 65 21.18 19.45 -4.97
CA GLY A 65 21.02 19.19 -6.41
C GLY A 65 20.33 17.86 -6.73
N LEU A 66 20.00 17.66 -8.01
CA LEU A 66 19.30 16.45 -8.47
C LEU A 66 20.13 15.19 -8.28
N LEU A 67 21.44 15.27 -8.51
CA LEU A 67 22.36 14.15 -8.30
C LEU A 67 22.40 13.73 -6.82
N GLY A 68 22.51 14.71 -5.92
CA GLY A 68 22.44 14.45 -4.47
C GLY A 68 21.11 13.83 -4.04
N ALA A 69 20.00 14.32 -4.59
CA ALA A 69 18.68 13.72 -4.35
C ALA A 69 18.62 12.25 -4.82
N GLN A 70 19.15 11.97 -6.02
CA GLN A 70 19.20 10.63 -6.59
C GLN A 70 19.99 9.67 -5.69
N ASP A 71 21.17 10.07 -5.24
CA ASP A 71 22.03 9.26 -4.37
C ASP A 71 21.36 8.95 -3.03
N GLU A 72 20.67 9.93 -2.44
CA GLU A 72 19.93 9.70 -1.20
C GLU A 72 18.79 8.70 -1.39
N PHE A 73 18.00 8.84 -2.45
CA PHE A 73 16.94 7.88 -2.72
C PHE A 73 17.48 6.48 -3.01
N LEU A 74 18.64 6.37 -3.67
CA LEU A 74 19.31 5.09 -3.92
C LEU A 74 19.74 4.42 -2.61
N LEU A 75 20.38 5.17 -1.70
CA LEU A 75 20.78 4.68 -0.38
C LEU A 75 19.57 4.24 0.45
N VAL A 76 18.52 5.06 0.47
CA VAL A 76 17.29 4.80 1.21
C VAL A 76 16.55 3.57 0.66
N ALA A 77 16.47 3.42 -0.66
CA ALA A 77 15.90 2.24 -1.30
C ALA A 77 16.70 0.98 -0.96
N THR A 78 18.04 1.08 -0.97
CA THR A 78 18.95 -0.01 -0.57
C THR A 78 18.69 -0.44 0.87
N ALA A 79 18.65 0.51 1.81
CA ALA A 79 18.36 0.24 3.23
C ALA A 79 16.98 -0.43 3.42
N GLN A 80 15.96 0.03 2.69
CA GLN A 80 14.62 -0.55 2.74
C GLN A 80 14.59 -1.99 2.17
N ASN A 81 15.31 -2.26 1.08
CA ASN A 81 15.43 -3.60 0.51
C ASN A 81 16.14 -4.55 1.48
N LEU A 82 17.24 -4.12 2.09
CA LEU A 82 17.94 -4.88 3.13
C LEU A 82 17.01 -5.19 4.32
N ARG A 83 16.22 -4.21 4.77
CA ARG A 83 15.22 -4.41 5.85
C ARG A 83 14.15 -5.44 5.46
N ARG A 84 13.68 -5.44 4.21
CA ARG A 84 12.70 -6.42 3.73
C ARG A 84 13.32 -7.81 3.65
N MET A 85 14.54 -7.94 3.14
CA MET A 85 15.26 -9.23 3.12
C MET A 85 15.49 -9.78 4.52
N ALA A 86 15.91 -8.93 5.47
CA ALA A 86 16.06 -9.34 6.86
C ALA A 86 14.77 -9.88 7.48
N GLN A 87 13.60 -9.35 7.09
CA GLN A 87 12.30 -9.87 7.54
C GLN A 87 11.93 -11.22 6.93
N TRP A 88 12.44 -11.55 5.75
CA TRP A 88 12.21 -12.84 5.11
C TRP A 88 13.18 -13.91 5.64
N LEU A 89 14.43 -13.52 5.89
CA LEU A 89 15.49 -14.42 6.34
C LEU A 89 15.43 -14.72 7.84
N VAL A 90 14.97 -13.77 8.65
CA VAL A 90 14.81 -14.00 10.09
C VAL A 90 13.47 -14.71 10.31
N PRO A 91 13.46 -15.95 10.87
CA PRO A 91 12.21 -16.61 11.20
C PRO A 91 11.41 -15.68 12.11
N LYS A 92 10.16 -15.43 11.76
CA LYS A 92 9.25 -14.73 12.68
C LYS A 92 9.27 -15.54 13.96
N ARG A 93 9.78 -14.96 15.05
CA ARG A 93 9.49 -15.46 16.39
C ARG A 93 7.97 -15.55 16.46
N GLU A 94 7.43 -16.76 16.41
CA GLU A 94 6.10 -17.01 16.90
C GLU A 94 6.10 -16.43 18.31
N ARG A 95 5.39 -15.31 18.46
CA ARG A 95 5.05 -14.86 19.80
C ARG A 95 4.19 -15.99 20.34
N LEU A 96 4.80 -16.82 21.18
CA LEU A 96 4.10 -17.76 22.05
C LEU A 96 3.15 -16.93 22.92
N THR A 97 1.98 -16.62 22.39
CA THR A 97 0.84 -16.07 23.09
C THR A 97 -0.24 -17.12 22.97
N HIS A 98 -0.60 -17.73 24.12
CA HIS A 98 -1.37 -18.97 24.35
C HIS A 98 -0.48 -20.20 24.58
N CYS A 99 -0.37 -20.84 25.76
CA CYS A 99 -1.07 -20.76 27.03
C CYS A 99 -0.07 -21.09 28.16
N LEU A 100 0.13 -20.20 29.12
CA LEU A 100 0.66 -20.56 30.45
C LEU A 100 -0.41 -20.31 31.50
N PHE A 101 -1.60 -20.86 31.26
CA PHE A 101 -2.56 -21.18 32.30
C PHE A 101 -3.06 -22.60 32.04
N SER A 102 -2.94 -23.46 33.05
CA SER A 102 -3.28 -24.90 33.11
C SER A 102 -2.41 -25.84 32.26
N GLY A 103 -1.65 -26.70 32.95
CA GLY A 103 -0.65 -27.56 32.37
C GLY A 103 -1.17 -28.79 31.63
N LEU A 104 -0.37 -29.28 30.69
CA LEU A 104 -0.22 -30.70 30.37
C LEU A 104 1.08 -30.93 29.60
N ARG A 105 1.87 -31.88 30.11
CA ARG A 105 3.01 -32.62 29.57
C ARG A 105 3.62 -32.20 28.22
N ALA A 106 4.93 -31.95 28.27
CA ALA A 106 5.83 -31.93 27.12
C ALA A 106 5.75 -33.25 26.32
N ALA A 107 5.48 -33.15 25.02
CA ALA A 107 5.86 -34.16 24.04
C ALA A 107 7.00 -33.59 23.19
N LYS A 108 8.16 -34.25 23.25
CA LYS A 108 9.35 -33.97 22.42
C LYS A 108 8.99 -34.14 20.94
N PRO A 109 9.41 -33.25 20.02
CA PRO A 109 9.41 -33.59 18.61
C PRO A 109 10.58 -34.54 18.33
N GLU A 110 10.27 -35.70 17.75
CA GLU A 110 11.28 -36.62 17.23
C GLU A 110 12.01 -35.98 16.05
N MET A 111 13.33 -36.09 16.12
CA MET A 111 14.26 -35.53 15.16
C MET A 111 14.43 -36.54 14.02
N SER A 112 13.52 -36.52 13.03
CA SER A 112 13.68 -37.35 11.84
C SER A 112 14.79 -36.77 10.96
N THR A 113 15.95 -37.39 11.04
CA THR A 113 17.05 -37.26 10.08
C THR A 113 16.55 -37.63 8.69
N VAL A 114 16.51 -36.66 7.77
CA VAL A 114 16.49 -36.95 6.33
C VAL A 114 17.88 -36.62 5.81
N LEU A 115 18.59 -37.66 5.42
CA LEU A 115 19.90 -37.62 4.78
C LEU A 115 19.84 -36.86 3.45
N PRO A 116 20.93 -36.21 3.02
CA PRO A 116 21.02 -35.61 1.69
C PRO A 116 21.26 -36.71 0.65
N THR A 117 20.34 -36.85 -0.30
CA THR A 117 20.63 -37.60 -1.54
C THR A 117 21.21 -36.62 -2.54
N GLU A 118 22.49 -36.79 -2.84
CA GLU A 118 23.11 -36.23 -4.04
C GLU A 118 22.53 -36.90 -5.29
N ILE A 119 22.21 -36.10 -6.30
CA ILE A 119 22.58 -36.17 -7.73
C ILE A 119 21.92 -34.97 -8.43
#